data_AF-A0A935DM38-F1
#
_entry.id   AF-A0A935DM38-F1
#
_cell.length_a   1.000
_cell.length_b   1.000
_cell.length_c   1.000
_cell.angle_alpha   90.00
_cell.angle_beta   90.00
_cell.angle_gamma   90.00
#
_symmetry.space_group_name_H-M   'P 1'
#
loop_
_entity.id
_entity.type
_entity.pdbx_description
1 polymer ?
#
loop_
_entity_poly.entity_id
_entity_poly.type
_entity_poly.pdbx_seq_one_letter_code
_entity_poly.pdbx_strand_id
1 'polypeptide(L)'
;MSGIERVCISVNSVCNLKCTYCYFFLQPDQLPGPDAMTSAEIGVILGQAQRYALRPEADKRIKVNFVGSGEPLLAWPAIHRAVASLNDAVPDHRLRFYTVTNGLLLTAPLVAEMRAVGISPSVSLDGPAWMHDRTRVRHNGRGSHADVMRGIGVLRDGGVPVAVNTTLNRDVSR
;
A
#
# COMPACT_ATOMS: atom_id res chain seq x y z
N MET A 1 8.45 17.46 21.25
CA MET A 1 7.18 17.59 20.51
C MET A 1 6.92 16.24 19.85
N SER A 2 5.81 15.57 20.16
CA SER A 2 5.43 14.28 19.55
C SER A 2 4.05 14.42 18.91
N GLY A 3 4.02 14.76 17.62
CA GLY A 3 2.79 14.76 16.81
C GLY A 3 2.56 13.40 16.15
N ILE A 4 1.39 13.23 15.53
CA ILE A 4 1.11 12.08 14.66
C ILE A 4 2.04 12.14 13.45
N GLU A 5 2.95 11.18 13.32
CA GLU A 5 3.87 11.10 12.17
C GLU A 5 3.33 10.27 10.99
N ARG A 6 2.39 9.36 11.27
CA ARG A 6 1.87 8.42 10.28
C ARG A 6 0.40 8.11 10.47
N VAL A 7 -0.33 8.01 9.36
CA VAL A 7 -1.69 7.47 9.26
C VAL A 7 -1.65 6.28 8.32
N CYS A 8 -2.17 5.13 8.76
CA CYS A 8 -2.30 3.93 7.93
C CYS A 8 -3.77 3.75 7.55
N ILE A 9 -4.07 3.57 6.26
CA ILE A 9 -5.43 3.47 5.73
C ILE A 9 -5.57 2.12 5.03
N SER A 10 -6.46 1.28 5.55
CA SER A 10 -6.91 0.08 4.87
C SER A 10 -8.09 0.44 3.96
N VAL A 11 -7.86 0.44 2.66
CA VAL A 11 -8.87 0.88 1.67
C VAL A 11 -9.83 -0.23 1.26
N ASN A 12 -9.49 -1.49 1.53
CA ASN A 12 -10.30 -2.67 1.21
C ASN A 12 -9.88 -3.86 2.09
N SER A 13 -10.66 -4.94 2.02
CA SER A 13 -10.41 -6.22 2.70
C SER A 13 -10.19 -7.38 1.71
N VAL A 14 -9.92 -7.07 0.44
CA VAL A 14 -9.74 -8.07 -0.63
C VAL A 14 -8.29 -8.10 -1.11
N CYS A 15 -7.78 -9.29 -1.39
CA CYS A 15 -6.41 -9.48 -1.87
C CYS A 15 -6.40 -10.51 -2.99
N ASN A 16 -5.45 -10.40 -3.92
CA ASN A 16 -5.19 -11.38 -4.97
C ASN A 16 -4.19 -12.48 -4.55
N LEU A 17 -3.63 -12.38 -3.34
CA LEU A 17 -2.87 -13.42 -2.65
C LEU A 17 -3.65 -13.96 -1.44
N LYS A 18 -3.33 -15.20 -1.07
CA LYS A 18 -3.82 -15.88 0.14
C LYS A 18 -2.62 -16.24 1.01
N CYS A 19 -1.89 -15.23 1.50
CA CYS A 19 -0.68 -15.48 2.26
C CYS A 19 -1.01 -16.27 3.55
N THR A 20 -0.24 -17.31 3.85
CA THR A 20 -0.55 -18.25 4.94
C THR A 20 -0.47 -17.63 6.33
N TYR A 21 0.37 -16.60 6.50
CA TYR A 21 0.52 -15.87 7.77
C TYR A 21 -0.29 -14.55 7.80
N CYS A 22 -1.10 -14.24 6.79
CA CYS A 22 -1.75 -12.93 6.75
C CYS A 22 -2.74 -12.76 7.90
N TYR A 23 -2.38 -11.95 8.89
CA TYR A 23 -3.16 -11.73 10.11
C TYR A 23 -4.64 -11.39 9.82
N PHE A 24 -4.90 -10.58 8.79
CA PHE A 24 -6.24 -10.18 8.39
C PHE A 24 -7.10 -11.34 7.86
N PHE A 25 -6.49 -12.29 7.14
CA PHE A 25 -7.21 -13.45 6.58
C PHE A 25 -7.18 -14.67 7.48
N LEU A 26 -6.55 -14.58 8.67
CA LEU A 26 -6.73 -15.58 9.74
C LEU A 26 -8.06 -15.40 10.48
N GLN A 27 -8.66 -14.21 10.42
CA GLN A 27 -9.96 -13.88 11.04
C GLN A 27 -10.87 -13.16 10.02
N PRO A 28 -11.25 -13.83 8.91
CA PRO A 28 -11.97 -13.19 7.80
C PRO A 28 -13.38 -12.73 8.18
N ASP A 29 -13.98 -13.34 9.21
CA ASP A 29 -15.27 -12.96 9.79
C ASP A 29 -15.25 -11.59 10.49
N GLN A 30 -14.05 -11.08 10.82
CA GLN A 30 -13.86 -9.78 11.46
C GLN A 30 -13.50 -8.67 10.45
N LEU A 31 -13.36 -9.00 9.17
CA LEU A 31 -13.06 -8.01 8.15
C LEU A 31 -14.34 -7.24 7.77
N PRO A 32 -14.22 -5.92 7.51
CA PRO A 32 -15.28 -5.21 6.81
C PRO A 32 -15.64 -5.91 5.50
N GLY A 33 -16.88 -5.70 5.03
CA GLY A 33 -17.35 -6.24 3.76
C GLY A 33 -16.41 -5.92 2.58
N PRO A 34 -16.60 -6.58 1.42
CA PRO A 34 -15.65 -6.54 0.31
C PRO A 34 -15.54 -5.16 -0.36
N ASP A 35 -16.45 -4.25 -0.05
CA ASP A 35 -16.51 -2.93 -0.66
C ASP A 35 -15.25 -2.11 -0.32
N ALA A 36 -14.59 -1.64 -1.36
CA ALA A 36 -13.48 -0.70 -1.21
C ALA A 36 -14.02 0.69 -0.86
N MET A 37 -13.24 1.45 -0.10
CA MET A 37 -13.51 2.87 0.11
C MET A 37 -13.59 3.61 -1.23
N THR A 38 -14.58 4.48 -1.35
CA THR A 38 -14.69 5.43 -2.44
C THR A 38 -13.62 6.53 -2.33
N SER A 39 -13.33 7.22 -3.44
CA SER A 39 -12.41 8.36 -3.41
C SER A 39 -12.89 9.49 -2.48
N ALA A 40 -14.21 9.63 -2.29
CA ALA A 40 -14.78 10.64 -1.39
C ALA A 40 -14.48 10.31 0.08
N GLU A 41 -14.66 9.06 0.49
CA GLU A 41 -14.37 8.62 1.86
C GLU A 41 -12.86 8.70 2.17
N ILE A 42 -12.00 8.32 1.20
CA ILE A 42 -10.56 8.52 1.33
C ILE A 42 -10.26 10.02 1.47
N GLY A 43 -10.88 10.86 0.65
CA GLY A 43 -10.74 12.33 0.69
C GLY A 43 -11.09 12.94 2.04
N VAL A 44 -12.13 12.44 2.73
CA VAL A 44 -12.47 12.87 4.10
C VAL A 44 -11.30 12.61 5.05
N ILE A 45 -10.71 11.41 5.01
CA ILE A 45 -9.56 11.05 5.87
C ILE A 45 -8.35 11.93 5.54
N LEU A 46 -8.05 12.13 4.26
CA LEU A 46 -6.93 12.98 3.84
C LEU A 46 -7.12 14.43 4.29
N GLY A 47 -8.35 14.96 4.21
CA GLY A 47 -8.69 16.29 4.71
C GLY A 47 -8.48 16.42 6.22
N GLN A 48 -8.85 15.42 7.01
CA GLN A 48 -8.61 15.42 8.46
C GLN A 48 -7.12 15.33 8.78
N ALA A 49 -6.37 14.47 8.08
CA ALA A 49 -4.92 14.38 8.25
C ALA A 49 -4.24 15.71 7.90
N GLN A 50 -4.64 16.36 6.81
CA GLN A 50 -4.13 17.67 6.43
C GLN A 50 -4.47 18.74 7.48
N ARG A 51 -5.70 18.76 7.99
CA ARG A 51 -6.11 19.68 9.06
C ARG A 51 -5.28 19.49 10.33
N TYR A 52 -4.97 18.24 10.70
CA TYR A 52 -4.08 17.96 11.83
C TYR A 52 -2.64 18.43 11.54
N ALA A 53 -2.15 18.20 10.32
CA ALA A 53 -0.79 18.58 9.92
C ALA A 53 -0.52 20.10 9.95
N LEU A 54 -1.56 20.92 9.97
CA LEU A 54 -1.48 22.38 10.07
C LEU A 54 -1.45 22.91 11.51
N ARG A 55 -1.65 22.05 12.52
CA ARG A 55 -1.63 22.47 13.91
C ARG A 55 -0.21 22.82 14.39
N PRO A 56 -0.05 23.74 15.36
CA PRO A 56 1.27 24.14 15.86
C PRO A 56 2.12 22.99 16.40
N GLU A 57 1.48 21.92 16.91
CA GLU A 57 2.16 20.75 17.46
C GLU A 57 2.71 19.80 16.39
N ALA A 58 2.29 19.97 15.12
CA ALA A 58 2.78 19.18 13.99
C ALA A 58 4.04 19.84 13.39
N ASP A 59 5.19 19.27 13.69
CA ASP A 59 6.51 19.75 13.24
C ASP A 59 6.94 19.17 11.88
N LYS A 60 6.38 18.02 11.48
CA LYS A 60 6.73 17.31 10.23
C LYS A 60 5.54 17.17 9.28
N ARG A 61 5.80 16.68 8.07
CA ARG A 61 4.75 16.20 7.16
C ARG A 61 4.29 14.81 7.62
N ILE A 62 2.98 14.55 7.57
CA ILE A 62 2.40 13.27 7.96
C ILE A 62 2.57 12.26 6.81
N LYS A 63 3.04 11.06 7.14
CA LYS A 63 3.11 9.95 6.18
C LYS A 63 1.75 9.25 6.14
N VAL A 64 1.09 9.28 4.99
CA VAL A 64 -0.14 8.52 4.75
C VAL A 64 0.22 7.26 4.00
N ASN A 65 0.01 6.11 4.63
CA ASN A 65 0.31 4.80 4.06
C ASN A 65 -1.00 4.08 3.72
N PHE A 66 -1.23 3.79 2.44
CA PHE A 66 -2.26 2.86 2.02
C PHE A 66 -1.75 1.42 2.26
N VAL A 67 -2.27 0.76 3.29
CA VAL A 67 -1.82 -0.55 3.77
C VAL A 67 -2.89 -1.15 4.69
N GLY A 68 -3.02 -2.47 4.73
CA GLY A 68 -3.91 -3.12 5.70
C GLY A 68 -4.42 -4.48 5.24
N SER A 69 -5.73 -4.67 5.36
CA SER A 69 -6.46 -5.93 5.23
C SER A 69 -6.59 -6.50 3.82
N GLY A 70 -6.00 -5.86 2.82
CA GLY A 70 -6.08 -6.30 1.44
C GLY A 70 -4.95 -5.75 0.59
N GLU A 71 -5.10 -5.82 -0.73
CA GLU A 71 -4.16 -5.26 -1.69
C GLU A 71 -4.63 -3.85 -2.11
N PRO A 72 -3.94 -2.77 -1.71
CA PRO A 72 -4.38 -1.41 -2.01
C PRO A 72 -4.49 -1.14 -3.51
N LEU A 73 -3.65 -1.76 -4.34
CA LEU A 73 -3.69 -1.54 -5.79
C LEU A 73 -4.96 -2.09 -6.46
N LEU A 74 -5.73 -2.96 -5.81
CA LEU A 74 -7.08 -3.33 -6.28
C LEU A 74 -8.08 -2.16 -6.20
N ALA A 75 -7.83 -1.19 -5.30
CA ALA A 75 -8.62 0.02 -5.16
C ALA A 75 -7.89 1.27 -5.71
N TRP A 76 -6.92 1.07 -6.61
CA TRP A 76 -6.08 2.14 -7.13
C TRP A 76 -6.86 3.34 -7.71
N PRO A 77 -7.92 3.17 -8.52
CA PRO A 77 -8.65 4.32 -9.06
C PRO A 77 -9.21 5.26 -7.98
N ALA A 78 -9.66 4.71 -6.86
CA ALA A 78 -10.17 5.50 -5.73
C ALA A 78 -9.04 6.24 -4.99
N ILE A 79 -7.92 5.55 -4.74
CA ILE A 79 -6.72 6.14 -4.14
C ILE A 79 -6.18 7.28 -5.01
N HIS A 80 -5.96 7.01 -6.30
CA HIS A 80 -5.42 7.96 -7.25
C HIS A 80 -6.29 9.21 -7.32
N ARG A 81 -7.61 9.04 -7.47
CA ARG A 81 -8.54 10.18 -7.54
C ARG A 81 -8.53 11.01 -6.26
N ALA A 82 -8.54 10.37 -5.08
CA ALA A 82 -8.52 11.10 -3.82
C ALA A 82 -7.24 11.92 -3.61
N VAL A 83 -6.08 11.33 -3.94
CA VAL A 83 -4.79 12.02 -3.82
C VAL A 83 -4.66 13.14 -4.87
N ALA A 84 -5.02 12.88 -6.13
CA ALA A 84 -5.01 13.90 -7.18
C ALA A 84 -5.90 15.09 -6.81
N SER A 85 -7.14 14.85 -6.34
CA SER A 85 -8.04 15.91 -5.90
C SER A 85 -7.48 16.73 -4.74
N LEU A 86 -6.74 16.12 -3.81
CA LEU A 86 -6.07 16.85 -2.74
C LEU A 86 -4.89 17.67 -3.27
N ASN A 87 -4.08 17.11 -4.18
CA ASN A 87 -2.96 17.83 -4.79
C ASN A 87 -3.46 19.08 -5.55
N ASP A 88 -4.58 18.96 -6.26
CA ASP A 88 -5.19 20.09 -6.99
C ASP A 88 -5.77 21.14 -6.03
N ALA A 89 -6.44 20.70 -4.97
CA ALA A 89 -7.09 21.61 -4.01
C ALA A 89 -6.08 22.27 -3.05
N VAL A 90 -4.98 21.59 -2.71
CA VAL A 90 -3.97 22.03 -1.74
C VAL A 90 -2.56 21.63 -2.22
N PRO A 91 -1.97 22.35 -3.19
CA PRO A 91 -0.67 21.98 -3.79
C PRO A 91 0.47 21.79 -2.78
N ASP A 92 0.50 22.58 -1.71
CA ASP A 92 1.52 22.53 -0.66
C ASP A 92 1.06 21.79 0.61
N HIS A 93 0.18 20.79 0.45
CA HIS A 93 -0.27 19.99 1.58
C HIS A 93 0.91 19.34 2.33
N ARG A 94 0.70 19.10 3.62
CA ARG A 94 1.69 18.58 4.55
C ARG A 94 1.63 17.05 4.67
N LEU A 95 1.21 16.37 3.61
CA LEU A 95 1.15 14.90 3.57
C LEU A 95 2.23 14.33 2.63
N ARG A 96 2.61 13.09 2.88
CA ARG A 96 3.49 12.28 2.03
C ARG A 96 2.83 10.93 1.84
N PHE A 97 2.58 10.54 0.60
CA PHE A 97 1.82 9.33 0.31
C PHE A 97 2.72 8.14 0.01
N TYR A 98 2.38 7.01 0.62
CA TYR A 98 3.01 5.74 0.36
C TYR A 98 1.95 4.66 0.21
N THR A 99 2.31 3.55 -0.43
CA THR A 99 1.47 2.35 -0.50
C THR A 99 2.31 1.11 -0.24
N VAL A 100 1.77 0.12 0.45
CA VAL A 100 2.39 -1.20 0.57
C VAL A 100 1.62 -2.15 -0.34
N THR A 101 2.31 -2.74 -1.30
CA THR A 101 1.73 -3.66 -2.28
C THR A 101 2.42 -5.01 -2.24
N ASN A 102 1.71 -6.07 -2.63
CA ASN A 102 2.31 -7.36 -2.96
C ASN A 102 3.08 -7.35 -4.30
N GLY A 103 2.95 -6.29 -5.11
CA GLY A 103 3.74 -6.09 -6.33
C GLY A 103 3.21 -6.77 -7.59
N LEU A 104 2.16 -7.60 -7.51
CA LEU A 104 1.64 -8.36 -8.65
C LEU A 104 0.97 -7.48 -9.72
N LEU A 105 0.43 -6.33 -9.30
CA LEU A 105 -0.33 -5.40 -10.15
C LEU A 105 0.53 -4.28 -10.74
N LEU A 106 1.83 -4.26 -10.45
CA LEU A 106 2.74 -3.24 -10.94
C LEU A 106 2.92 -3.35 -12.45
N THR A 107 2.59 -2.26 -13.15
CA THR A 107 2.75 -2.09 -14.60
C THR A 107 3.35 -0.72 -14.88
N ALA A 108 3.97 -0.52 -16.05
CA ALA A 108 4.57 0.77 -16.40
C ALA A 108 3.56 1.94 -16.35
N PRO A 109 2.31 1.81 -16.86
CA PRO A 109 1.29 2.85 -16.70
C PRO A 109 0.99 3.17 -15.24
N LEU A 110 0.81 2.14 -14.40
CA LEU A 110 0.52 2.33 -12.98
C LEU A 110 1.66 3.06 -12.25
N VAL A 111 2.91 2.72 -12.58
CA VAL A 111 4.09 3.40 -12.02
C VAL A 111 4.17 4.86 -12.49
N ALA A 112 3.81 5.16 -13.73
CA ALA A 112 3.72 6.53 -14.22
C ALA A 112 2.65 7.34 -13.46
N GLU A 113 1.47 6.75 -13.23
CA GLU A 113 0.41 7.36 -12.43
C GLU A 113 0.86 7.62 -10.98
N MET A 114 1.48 6.62 -10.32
CA MET A 114 2.05 6.77 -8.97
C MET A 114 3.02 7.93 -8.88
N ARG A 115 3.91 8.08 -9.87
CA ARG A 115 4.87 9.19 -9.92
C ARG A 115 4.17 10.53 -10.11
N ALA A 116 3.17 10.60 -10.98
CA ALA A 116 2.43 11.83 -11.25
C ALA A 116 1.72 12.36 -10.00
N VAL A 117 1.12 11.48 -9.19
CA VAL A 117 0.43 11.89 -7.94
C VAL A 117 1.32 11.88 -6.69
N GLY A 118 2.59 11.48 -6.82
CA GLY A 118 3.56 11.49 -5.73
C GLY A 118 3.36 10.39 -4.68
N ILE A 119 2.88 9.21 -5.07
CA ILE A 119 2.73 8.03 -4.19
C ILE A 119 3.94 7.11 -4.34
N SER A 120 4.63 6.84 -3.22
CA SER A 120 5.80 5.96 -3.20
C SER A 120 5.45 4.54 -2.76
N PRO A 121 5.65 3.50 -3.59
CA PRO A 121 5.35 2.12 -3.22
C PRO A 121 6.48 1.47 -2.39
N SER A 122 6.09 0.54 -1.53
CA SER A 122 6.95 -0.48 -0.94
C SER A 122 6.40 -1.85 -1.30
N VAL A 123 7.28 -2.75 -1.75
CA VAL A 123 6.89 -4.09 -2.22
C VAL A 123 7.08 -5.11 -1.11
N SER A 124 6.11 -6.00 -0.96
CA SER A 124 6.21 -7.08 0.01
C SER A 124 7.00 -8.25 -0.56
N LEU A 125 8.18 -8.54 0.00
CA LEU A 125 9.07 -9.60 -0.46
C LEU A 125 9.80 -10.21 0.75
N ASP A 126 9.54 -11.49 1.02
CA ASP A 126 10.04 -12.15 2.23
C ASP A 126 11.45 -12.75 2.08
N GLY A 127 12.05 -12.69 0.89
CA GLY A 127 13.37 -13.24 0.59
C GLY A 127 13.40 -13.96 -0.77
N PRO A 128 14.34 -14.90 -0.98
CA PRO A 128 14.42 -15.71 -2.18
C PRO A 128 13.14 -16.53 -2.44
N ALA A 129 12.97 -16.99 -3.68
CA ALA A 129 11.78 -17.72 -4.13
C ALA A 129 11.36 -18.85 -3.19
N TRP A 130 12.30 -19.69 -2.74
CA TRP A 130 12.00 -20.83 -1.87
C TRP A 130 11.48 -20.44 -0.48
N MET A 131 11.78 -19.24 0.02
CA MET A 131 11.20 -18.72 1.26
C MET A 131 9.85 -18.04 0.99
N HIS A 132 9.84 -17.16 -0.01
CA HIS A 132 8.69 -16.33 -0.35
C HIS A 132 7.48 -17.16 -0.79
N ASP A 133 7.69 -18.14 -1.66
CA ASP A 133 6.62 -18.93 -2.27
C ASP A 133 5.99 -19.96 -1.32
N ARG A 134 6.61 -20.22 -0.16
CA ARG A 134 6.02 -21.08 0.89
C ARG A 134 4.80 -20.44 1.54
N THR A 135 4.79 -19.12 1.60
CA THR A 135 3.83 -18.39 2.43
C THR A 135 3.06 -17.34 1.66
N ARG A 136 3.64 -16.70 0.63
CA ARG A 136 2.96 -15.70 -0.22
C ARG A 136 2.44 -16.35 -1.49
N VAL A 137 1.37 -17.11 -1.35
CA VAL A 137 0.75 -17.86 -2.45
C VAL A 137 -0.49 -17.17 -3.00
N ARG A 138 -0.80 -17.46 -4.26
CA ARG A 138 -2.08 -17.12 -4.88
C ARG A 138 -3.19 -18.01 -4.30
N HIS A 139 -4.45 -17.66 -4.60
CA HIS A 139 -5.61 -18.44 -4.18
C HIS A 139 -5.60 -19.89 -4.68
N ASN A 140 -4.90 -20.16 -5.78
CA ASN A 140 -4.69 -21.51 -6.33
C ASN A 140 -3.42 -22.20 -5.80
N GLY A 141 -2.76 -21.65 -4.78
CA GLY A 141 -1.56 -22.22 -4.16
C GLY A 141 -0.25 -21.95 -4.91
N ARG A 142 -0.28 -21.31 -6.10
CA ARG A 142 0.94 -20.99 -6.85
C ARG A 142 1.76 -19.90 -6.13
N GLY A 143 3.07 -20.09 -6.06
CA GLY A 143 4.02 -19.06 -5.62
C GLY A 143 3.90 -17.75 -6.39
N SER A 144 4.34 -16.66 -5.79
CA SER A 144 4.20 -15.31 -6.32
C SER A 144 5.53 -14.56 -6.53
N HIS A 145 6.66 -15.10 -6.06
CA HIS A 145 7.96 -14.45 -6.10
C HIS A 145 8.36 -13.97 -7.50
N ALA A 146 8.20 -14.81 -8.54
CA ALA A 146 8.52 -14.43 -9.91
C ALA A 146 7.68 -13.22 -10.40
N ASP A 147 6.41 -13.15 -9.99
CA ASP A 147 5.53 -12.04 -10.30
C ASP A 147 5.95 -10.77 -9.54
N VAL A 148 6.32 -10.92 -8.26
CA VAL A 148 6.84 -9.81 -7.43
C VAL A 148 8.13 -9.24 -8.02
N MET A 149 9.08 -10.09 -8.41
CA MET A 149 10.35 -9.67 -8.99
C MET A 149 10.16 -8.95 -10.33
N ARG A 150 9.19 -9.37 -11.15
CA ARG A 150 8.80 -8.62 -12.35
C ARG A 150 8.28 -7.23 -11.98
N GLY A 151 7.39 -7.12 -10.99
CA GLY A 151 6.88 -5.84 -10.50
C GLY A 151 7.99 -4.91 -9.98
N ILE A 152 8.97 -5.45 -9.27
CA ILE A 152 10.17 -4.72 -8.84
C ILE A 152 10.98 -4.21 -10.04
N GLY A 153 11.13 -5.02 -11.10
CA GLY A 153 11.74 -4.60 -12.36
C GLY A 153 11.03 -3.38 -12.96
N VAL A 154 9.70 -3.41 -13.00
CA VAL A 154 8.88 -2.28 -13.50
C VAL A 154 9.11 -1.00 -12.69
N LEU A 155 9.22 -1.09 -11.36
CA LEU A 155 9.53 0.07 -10.51
C LEU A 155 10.90 0.66 -10.81
N ARG A 156 11.92 -0.21 -10.91
CA ARG A 156 13.29 0.19 -11.22
C ARG A 156 13.35 0.89 -12.58
N ASP A 157 12.75 0.28 -13.60
CA ASP A 157 12.76 0.80 -14.96
C ASP A 157 11.95 2.12 -15.06
N GLY A 158 10.94 2.30 -14.20
CA GLY A 158 10.19 3.55 -14.04
C GLY A 158 10.90 4.65 -13.22
N GLY A 159 12.11 4.39 -12.71
CA GLY A 159 12.89 5.33 -11.88
C GLY A 159 12.36 5.51 -10.47
N VAL A 160 11.60 4.54 -9.94
CA VAL A 160 11.08 4.56 -8.57
C VAL A 160 12.02 3.78 -7.65
N PRO A 161 12.51 4.38 -6.55
CA PRO A 161 13.29 3.66 -5.55
C PRO A 161 12.51 2.47 -4.99
N VAL A 162 13.14 1.29 -4.99
CA VAL A 162 12.50 0.06 -4.51
C VAL A 162 12.71 -0.06 -3.01
N ALA A 163 11.64 0.14 -2.24
CA ALA A 163 11.57 -0.26 -0.83
C ALA A 163 10.93 -1.64 -0.71
N VAL A 164 11.44 -2.47 0.20
CA VAL A 164 10.93 -3.81 0.46
C VAL A 164 10.46 -3.93 1.91
N ASN A 165 9.28 -4.53 2.11
CA ASN A 165 8.78 -4.97 3.40
C ASN A 165 8.85 -6.50 3.47
N THR A 166 9.55 -7.01 4.46
CA THR A 166 9.81 -8.44 4.64
C THR A 166 9.15 -8.93 5.91
N THR A 167 8.36 -10.01 5.82
CA THR A 167 7.88 -10.72 7.00
C THR A 167 8.73 -11.97 7.20
N LEU A 168 9.44 -12.04 8.33
CA LEU A 168 10.17 -13.25 8.74
C LEU A 168 9.48 -13.87 9.94
N ASN A 169 9.08 -15.13 9.81
CA ASN A 169 8.53 -15.95 10.89
C ASN A 169 9.01 -17.40 10.72
N ARG A 170 8.65 -18.27 11.67
CA ARG A 170 9.08 -19.68 11.65
C ARG A 170 8.66 -20.40 10.37
N ASP A 171 7.51 -20.07 9.79
CA ASP A 171 6.96 -20.73 8.61
C ASP A 171 7.68 -20.31 7.31
N VAL A 172 8.16 -19.07 7.27
CA VAL A 172 8.99 -18.51 6.18
C VAL A 172 10.43 -19.06 6.22
N SER A 173 10.98 -19.28 7.43
CA SER A 173 12.40 -19.64 7.64
C SER A 173 12.72 -21.15 7.68
N ARG A 174 11.70 -22.01 7.79
CA ARG A 174 11.83 -23.47 7.69
C ARG A 174 11.82 -23.91 6.23
#